data_AF-A0A2H9RMA2-F1
#
_entry.id   AF-A0A2H9RMA2-F1
#
_cell.length_a   1.000
_cell.length_b   1.000
_cell.length_c   1.000
_cell.angle_alpha   90.00
_cell.angle_beta   90.00
_cell.angle_gamma   90.00
#
_symmetry.space_group_name_H-M   'P 1'
#
loop_
_entity.id
_entity.type
_entity.pdbx_description
1 polymer ?
#
loop_
_entity_poly.entity_id
_entity_poly.type
_entity_poly.pdbx_seq_one_letter_code
_entity_poly.pdbx_strand_id
1 'polypeptide(L)' 'MKFNKKIILYVFLGILILGLLIFTFFPNMTYAIRDFGKSGSNEDICQPPAGTTLEEWQTHMSHHPNIYAGCLS' A
#
# COMPACT_ATOMS: atom_id res chain seq x y z
N MET A 1 -4.30 18.44 -29.64
CA MET A 1 -4.50 16.97 -29.76
C MET A 1 -5.93 16.64 -29.35
N LYS A 2 -6.80 16.22 -30.28
CA LYS A 2 -8.19 15.80 -29.94
C LYS A 2 -8.10 14.40 -29.33
N PHE A 3 -8.23 14.29 -28.01
CA PHE A 3 -8.28 12.97 -27.37
C PHE A 3 -9.58 12.26 -27.73
N ASN A 4 -9.46 11.02 -28.20
CA ASN A 4 -10.62 10.18 -28.45
C ASN A 4 -11.26 9.79 -27.13
N LYS A 5 -12.53 10.18 -26.92
CA LYS A 5 -13.29 9.85 -25.70
C LYS A 5 -13.30 8.35 -25.37
N LYS A 6 -13.29 7.50 -26.40
CA LYS A 6 -13.18 6.03 -26.26
C LYS A 6 -11.83 5.61 -25.68
N ILE A 7 -10.73 6.24 -26.12
CA ILE A 7 -9.38 5.95 -25.61
C ILE A 7 -9.28 6.37 -24.14
N ILE A 8 -9.80 7.55 -23.79
CA ILE A 8 -9.86 8.00 -22.39
C ILE A 8 -10.60 6.98 -21.51
N LEU A 9 -11.75 6.49 -21.97
CA LEU A 9 -12.53 5.49 -21.24
C LEU A 9 -11.73 4.18 -21.03
N TYR A 10 -11.07 3.66 -22.07
CA TYR A 10 -10.28 2.44 -21.94
C TYR A 10 -9.07 2.62 -21.01
N VAL A 11 -8.44 3.80 -21.02
CA VAL A 11 -7.36 4.12 -20.08
C VAL A 11 -7.87 4.09 -18.63
N PHE A 12 -9.00 4.74 -18.35
CA PHE A 12 -9.59 4.69 -17.00
C PHE A 12 -10.01 3.28 -16.59
N LEU A 13 -10.59 2.50 -17.50
CA LEU A 13 -10.96 1.11 -17.22
C LEU A 13 -9.73 0.25 -16.94
N GLY A 14 -8.64 0.44 -17.69
CA GLY A 14 -7.37 -0.24 -17.46
C GLY A 14 -6.78 0.09 -16.09
N ILE A 15 -6.76 1.36 -15.69
CA ILE A 15 -6.29 1.79 -14.37
C ILE A 15 -7.16 1.19 -13.26
N LEU A 16 -8.49 1.16 -13.44
CA LEU A 16 -9.41 0.56 -12.48
C LEU A 16 -9.11 -0.93 -12.28
N ILE A 17 -8.99 -1.69 -13.38
CA ILE A 17 -8.68 -3.13 -13.33
C ILE A 17 -7.32 -3.36 -12.68
N LEU A 18 -6.31 -2.58 -13.05
CA LEU A 18 -4.97 -2.70 -12.47
C LEU A 18 -4.99 -2.42 -10.96
N GLY A 19 -5.69 -1.37 -10.53
CA GLY A 19 -5.88 -1.06 -9.12
C GLY A 19 -6.54 -2.21 -8.35
N LEU A 20 -7.61 -2.79 -8.90
CA LEU A 20 -8.30 -3.93 -8.30
C LEU A 20 -7.38 -5.15 -8.15
N LEU A 21 -6.59 -5.47 -9.17
CA LEU A 21 -5.63 -6.59 -9.10
C LEU A 21 -4.58 -6.33 -8.00
N ILE A 22 -4.02 -5.13 -7.94
CA ILE A 22 -3.03 -4.76 -6.92
C ILE A 22 -3.62 -4.94 -5.51
N PHE A 23 -4.81 -4.41 -5.24
CA PHE A 23 -5.42 -4.53 -3.91
C PHE A 23 -5.85 -5.96 -3.56
N THR A 24 -6.14 -6.79 -4.56
CA THR A 24 -6.51 -8.21 -4.35
C THR A 24 -5.30 -9.06 -3.99
N PHE A 25 -4.18 -8.91 -4.72
CA PHE A 25 -2.99 -9.73 -4.51
C PHE A 25 -2.05 -9.18 -3.43
N PHE A 26 -2.14 -7.88 -3.11
CA PHE A 26 -1.29 -7.22 -2.13
C PHE A 26 -2.12 -6.43 -1.12
N PRO A 27 -2.97 -7.10 -0.30
CA PRO A 27 -3.86 -6.44 0.63
C PRO A 27 -3.11 -5.55 1.64
N ASN A 28 -1.90 -5.97 2.03
CA ASN A 28 -1.05 -5.22 2.96
C ASN A 28 -0.56 -3.87 2.41
N MET A 29 -0.62 -3.64 1.08
CA MET A 29 -0.28 -2.35 0.47
C MET A 29 -1.18 -1.20 0.97
N THR A 30 -2.42 -1.52 1.36
CA THR A 30 -3.34 -0.54 1.95
C THR A 30 -2.76 0.09 3.22
N TYR A 31 -1.98 -0.66 4.00
CA TYR A 31 -1.35 -0.15 5.22
C TYR A 31 -0.21 0.82 4.93
N ALA A 32 0.60 0.55 3.91
CA ALA A 32 1.62 1.51 3.45
C ALA A 32 0.99 2.85 3.00
N ILE A 33 -0.20 2.82 2.39
CA ILE A 33 -0.95 4.04 2.03
C ILE A 33 -1.53 4.72 3.29
N ARG A 34 -2.11 3.95 4.21
CA ARG A 34 -2.66 4.44 5.49
C ARG A 34 -1.59 5.12 6.34
N ASP A 35 -0.38 4.58 6.33
CA ASP A 35 0.73 5.03 7.16
C ASP A 35 1.65 6.00 6.43
N PHE A 36 1.38 6.29 5.16
CA PHE A 36 2.10 7.27 4.38
C PHE A 36 2.05 8.64 5.08
N GLY A 37 3.22 9.24 5.29
CA GLY A 37 3.36 10.52 6.00
C GLY A 37 3.34 10.40 7.53
N LYS A 38 3.09 9.21 8.09
CA LYS A 38 3.38 8.92 9.50
C LYS A 38 4.83 8.48 9.61
N SER A 39 5.58 9.03 10.56
CA SER A 39 6.97 8.67 10.79
C SER A 39 7.24 8.50 12.28
N GLY A 40 7.91 7.40 12.65
CA GLY A 40 8.56 7.22 13.95
C GLY A 40 7.62 6.94 15.13
N SER A 41 8.05 5.99 15.99
CA SER A 41 7.62 5.66 17.37
C SER A 41 6.13 5.59 17.72
N ASN A 42 5.21 5.79 16.79
CA ASN A 42 3.80 5.53 17.00
C ASN A 42 3.64 4.01 17.09
N GLU A 43 3.42 3.51 18.30
CA GLU A 43 3.19 2.08 18.55
C GLU A 43 2.13 1.52 17.58
N ASP A 44 1.13 2.33 17.23
CA ASP A 44 0.05 2.01 16.30
C ASP A 44 0.50 1.57 14.89
N ILE A 45 1.66 2.04 14.39
CA ILE A 45 2.17 1.63 13.06
C ILE A 45 3.13 0.44 13.13
N CYS A 46 3.71 0.17 14.30
CA CYS A 46 4.65 -0.93 14.48
C CYS A 46 3.95 -2.26 14.82
N GLN A 47 2.70 -2.19 15.32
CA GLN A 47 1.91 -3.39 15.63
C GLN A 47 1.27 -3.99 14.38
N PRO A 48 1.27 -5.33 14.25
CA PRO A 48 0.62 -5.99 13.14
C PRO A 48 -0.90 -5.75 13.18
N PRO A 49 -1.54 -5.50 12.03
CA PRO A 49 -2.99 -5.43 11.95
C PRO A 49 -3.62 -6.81 12.22
N ALA A 50 -4.92 -6.81 12.56
CA ALA A 50 -5.65 -8.04 12.83
C ALA A 50 -5.60 -8.99 11.63
N GLY A 51 -5.28 -10.26 11.90
CA GLY A 51 -5.16 -11.30 10.87
C GLY A 51 -3.81 -11.33 10.15
N THR A 52 -2.84 -10.52 10.57
CA THR A 52 -1.44 -10.58 10.09
C THR A 52 -0.54 -10.97 11.25
N THR A 53 0.39 -11.89 10.99
CA THR A 53 1.40 -12.27 11.98
C THR A 53 2.46 -11.19 12.14
N LEU A 54 3.19 -11.20 13.26
CA LEU A 54 4.29 -10.27 13.47
C LEU A 54 5.38 -10.43 12.39
N GLU A 55 5.69 -11.66 11.98
CA GLU A 55 6.71 -11.95 10.96
C GLU A 55 6.31 -11.39 9.57
N GLU A 56 5.06 -11.60 9.17
CA GLU A 56 4.52 -11.03 7.92
C GLU A 56 4.52 -9.50 7.97
N TRP A 57 4.22 -8.92 9.13
CA TRP A 57 4.24 -7.48 9.32
C TRP A 57 5.66 -6.90 9.27
N GLN A 58 6.63 -7.55 9.91
CA GLN A 58 8.04 -7.18 9.81
C GLN A 58 8.55 -7.26 8.36
N THR A 59 8.15 -8.30 7.63
CA THR A 59 8.44 -8.43 6.20
C THR A 59 7.83 -7.28 5.40
N HIS A 60 6.57 -6.93 5.63
CA HIS A 60 5.94 -5.77 4.99
C HIS A 60 6.67 -4.47 5.31
N MET A 61 6.95 -4.20 6.59
CA MET A 61 7.67 -3.00 7.03
C MET A 61 9.05 -2.88 6.38
N SER A 62 9.74 -4.00 6.15
CA SER A 62 11.06 -4.03 5.51
C SER A 62 11.07 -3.50 4.07
N HIS A 63 9.94 -3.57 3.37
CA HIS A 63 9.78 -2.99 2.03
C HIS A 63 9.54 -1.47 2.04
N HIS A 64 9.21 -0.90 3.21
CA HIS A 64 8.86 0.51 3.38
C HIS A 64 9.67 1.17 4.51
N PRO A 65 11.03 1.14 4.45
CA PRO A 65 11.88 1.61 5.53
C PRO A 65 11.72 3.11 5.81
N ASN A 66 11.29 3.89 4.81
CA ASN A 66 11.01 5.32 4.98
C ASN A 66 9.80 5.61 5.89
N ILE A 67 8.89 4.63 6.06
CA ILE A 67 7.71 4.74 6.94
C ILE A 67 8.03 4.09 8.29
N TYR A 68 8.63 2.89 8.27
CA TYR A 68 8.77 2.02 9.45
C TYR A 68 10.18 1.94 10.05
N ALA A 69 11.09 2.87 9.72
CA ALA A 69 12.47 2.86 10.24
C ALA A 69 12.56 2.73 11.78
N GLY A 70 11.60 3.29 12.51
CA GLY A 70 11.55 3.22 13.99
C GLY A 70 10.86 1.99 14.57
N CYS A 71 10.38 1.06 13.73
CA CYS A 71 9.70 -0.17 14.15
C CYS A 71 10.56 -1.43 14.03
N LEU A 72 11.62 -1.38 13.21
CA LEU A 72 12.49 -2.51 12.89
C LEU A 72 13.87 -2.42 13.57
N SER A 73 14.01 -1.52 14.55
CA SER A 73 15.21 -1.29 15.35
C SER A 73 15.30 -2.21 16.56
#